data_AF-A0A1I5C0X3-F1
#
_entry.id   AF-A0A1I5C0X3-F1
#
_cell.length_a   1.000
_cell.length_b   1.000
_cell.length_c   1.000
_cell.angle_alpha   90.00
_cell.angle_beta   90.00
_cell.angle_gamma   90.00
#
_symmetry.space_group_name_H-M   'P 1'
#
loop_
_entity.id
_entity.type
_entity.pdbx_description
1 polymer ?
#
loop_
_entity_poly.entity_id
_entity_poly.type
_entity_poly.pdbx_seq_one_letter_code
_entity_poly.pdbx_strand_id
1 'polypeptide(L)'
;MCFSAAASFTVSATLVPLGLYTIARVRRVNPAWLGFAAFPLAFGVQQALEGVVWLGLEGGNDTAVCIASCGFLFFSHLLWLTWVPVAVWMVEPEPARKRVIGIMTAIGCVYGLSVFLPSFLIRDWL
;
A
#
# COMPACT_ATOMS: atom_id res chain seq x y z
N MET A 1 3.09 10.08 6.40
CA MET A 1 3.33 11.54 6.45
C MET A 1 2.23 12.15 5.62
N CYS A 2 1.28 12.85 6.22
CA CYS A 2 0.21 13.50 5.47
C CYS A 2 0.41 15.02 5.56
N PHE A 3 0.68 15.67 4.43
CA PHE A 3 1.12 17.08 4.41
C PHE A 3 0.13 18.00 3.71
N SER A 4 -0.13 17.78 2.42
CA SER A 4 -1.02 18.60 1.59
C SER A 4 -1.31 17.91 0.26
N ALA A 5 -2.38 18.30 -0.43
CA ALA A 5 -2.71 17.80 -1.77
C ALA A 5 -1.53 17.91 -2.75
N ALA A 6 -0.87 19.07 -2.80
CA ALA A 6 0.24 19.33 -3.71
C ALA A 6 1.43 18.39 -3.45
N ALA A 7 1.78 18.16 -2.19
CA ALA A 7 2.84 17.24 -1.81
C ALA A 7 2.48 15.80 -2.21
N SER A 8 1.27 15.33 -1.90
CA SER A 8 0.81 13.98 -2.20
C SER A 8 0.79 13.70 -3.71
N PHE A 9 0.29 14.65 -4.53
CA PHE A 9 0.31 14.50 -5.99
C PHE A 9 1.71 14.58 -6.58
N THR A 10 2.61 15.39 -6.03
CA THR A 10 4.02 15.45 -6.46
C THR A 10 4.71 14.11 -6.25
N VAL A 11 4.51 13.51 -5.07
CA VAL A 11 5.06 12.19 -4.74
C VAL A 11 4.45 11.11 -5.63
N SER A 12 3.13 11.12 -5.84
CA SER A 12 2.45 10.20 -6.75
C SER A 12 2.99 10.30 -8.19
N ALA A 13 3.06 11.51 -8.75
CA ALA A 13 3.56 11.76 -10.10
C ALA A 13 5.00 11.31 -10.29
N THR A 14 5.82 11.31 -9.23
CA THR A 14 7.20 10.83 -9.27
C THR A 14 7.28 9.31 -9.11
N LEU A 15 6.56 8.74 -8.14
CA LEU A 15 6.72 7.34 -7.76
C LEU A 15 5.99 6.36 -8.66
N VAL A 16 4.85 6.73 -9.25
CA VAL A 16 4.13 5.88 -10.20
C VAL A 16 5.03 5.50 -11.40
N PRO A 17 5.64 6.44 -12.15
CA PRO A 17 6.51 6.09 -13.27
C PRO A 17 7.78 5.36 -12.82
N LEU A 18 8.39 5.74 -11.69
CA LEU A 18 9.54 5.01 -11.13
C LEU A 18 9.19 3.58 -10.74
N GLY A 19 8.00 3.36 -10.19
CA GLY A 19 7.48 2.04 -9.85
C GLY A 19 7.26 1.18 -11.09
N LEU A 20 6.63 1.74 -12.13
CA LEU A 20 6.48 1.04 -13.41
C LEU A 20 7.84 0.67 -14.02
N TYR A 21 8.80 1.60 -13.99
CA TYR A 21 10.16 1.36 -14.49
C TYR A 21 10.89 0.26 -13.71
N THR A 22 10.89 0.34 -12.37
CA THR A 22 11.56 -0.65 -11.51
C THR A 22 10.95 -2.04 -11.66
N ILE A 23 9.61 -2.14 -11.72
CA ILE A 23 8.91 -3.40 -12.02
C ILE A 23 9.34 -3.95 -13.39
N ALA A 24 9.30 -3.13 -14.44
CA ALA A 24 9.65 -3.56 -15.80
C ALA A 24 11.10 -4.03 -15.89
N ARG A 25 12.02 -3.36 -15.18
CA ARG A 25 13.44 -3.73 -15.13
C ARG A 25 13.66 -5.04 -14.37
N VAL A 26 13.12 -5.16 -13.17
CA VAL A 26 13.35 -6.30 -12.28
C VAL A 26 12.73 -7.58 -12.83
N ARG A 27 11.57 -7.51 -13.51
CA ARG A 27 10.96 -8.66 -14.20
C ARG A 27 11.90 -9.35 -15.20
N ARG A 28 12.82 -8.62 -15.82
CA ARG A 28 13.78 -9.16 -16.79
C ARG A 28 15.09 -9.61 -16.17
N VAL A 29 15.49 -9.00 -15.05
CA VAL A 29 16.82 -9.19 -14.45
C VAL A 29 16.77 -10.21 -13.31
N ASN A 30 15.85 -10.05 -12.36
CA ASN A 30 15.73 -10.95 -11.22
C ASN A 30 14.30 -10.86 -10.62
N PRO A 31 13.38 -11.73 -11.04
CA PRO A 31 11.97 -11.66 -10.63
C PRO A 31 11.75 -11.89 -9.12
N ALA A 32 12.73 -12.44 -8.38
CA ALA A 32 12.61 -12.58 -6.92
C ALA A 32 12.43 -11.22 -6.21
N TRP A 33 12.99 -10.14 -6.79
CA TRP A 33 12.89 -8.78 -6.23
C TRP A 33 11.61 -8.04 -6.62
N LEU A 34 10.68 -8.69 -7.34
CA LEU A 34 9.47 -8.04 -7.85
C LEU A 34 8.60 -7.45 -6.73
N GLY A 35 8.54 -8.11 -5.58
CA GLY A 35 7.80 -7.61 -4.41
C GLY A 35 8.27 -6.22 -3.98
N PHE A 36 9.59 -6.03 -3.84
CA PHE A 36 10.20 -4.73 -3.51
C PHE A 36 10.11 -3.72 -4.65
N ALA A 37 10.28 -4.16 -5.90
CA ALA A 37 10.16 -3.30 -7.06
C ALA A 37 8.76 -2.64 -7.18
N ALA A 38 7.72 -3.28 -6.64
CA ALA A 38 6.37 -2.72 -6.64
C ALA A 38 6.13 -1.61 -5.60
N PHE A 39 7.03 -1.40 -4.63
CA PHE A 39 6.83 -0.46 -3.53
C PHE A 39 6.61 0.99 -4.00
N PRO A 40 7.42 1.55 -4.92
CA PRO A 40 7.20 2.92 -5.38
C PRO A 40 5.83 3.08 -6.05
N LEU A 41 5.41 2.10 -6.86
CA LEU A 41 4.10 2.14 -7.52
C LEU A 41 2.96 2.12 -6.49
N ALA A 42 3.02 1.18 -5.55
CA ALA A 42 2.02 1.05 -4.49
C ALA A 42 1.92 2.33 -3.63
N PHE A 43 3.07 2.87 -3.22
CA PHE A 43 3.10 4.11 -2.44
C PHE A 43 2.64 5.33 -3.25
N GLY A 44 2.97 5.40 -4.55
CA GLY A 44 2.48 6.44 -5.44
C GLY A 44 0.95 6.44 -5.57
N VAL A 45 0.34 5.25 -5.70
CA VAL A 45 -1.13 5.11 -5.69
C VAL A 45 -1.72 5.53 -4.35
N GLN A 46 -1.13 5.12 -3.23
CA GLN A 46 -1.57 5.55 -1.90
C GLN A 46 -1.50 7.08 -1.74
N GLN A 47 -0.45 7.72 -2.28
CA GLN A 47 -0.30 9.17 -2.25
C GLN A 47 -1.32 9.88 -3.16
N ALA A 48 -1.68 9.31 -4.31
CA ALA A 48 -2.78 9.83 -5.12
C ALA A 48 -4.10 9.84 -4.35
N LEU A 49 -4.40 8.75 -3.62
CA LEU A 49 -5.60 8.65 -2.79
C LEU A 49 -5.59 9.71 -1.67
N GLU A 50 -4.46 9.89 -1.01
CA GLU A 50 -4.30 10.93 0.01
C GLU A 50 -4.53 12.34 -0.57
N GLY A 51 -4.00 12.61 -1.77
CA GLY A 51 -4.24 13.88 -2.48
C GLY A 51 -5.72 14.12 -2.76
N VAL A 52 -6.48 13.07 -3.12
CA VAL A 52 -7.93 13.15 -3.30
C VAL A 52 -8.66 13.40 -1.97
N VAL A 53 -8.20 12.82 -0.85
CA VAL A 53 -8.74 13.12 0.47
C VAL A 53 -8.60 14.61 0.78
N TRP A 54 -7.42 15.19 0.57
CA TRP A 54 -7.18 16.63 0.79
C TRP A 54 -8.11 17.52 -0.06
N LEU A 55 -8.22 17.24 -1.36
CA LEU A 55 -9.13 17.99 -2.25
C LEU A 55 -10.61 17.83 -1.84
N GLY A 56 -10.99 16.63 -1.39
CA GLY A 56 -12.35 16.35 -0.92
C GLY A 56 -12.68 17.15 0.34
N LEU A 57 -11.74 17.26 1.28
CA LEU A 57 -11.89 18.05 2.51
C LEU A 57 -11.99 19.54 2.20
N GLU A 58 -11.13 20.07 1.33
CA GLU A 58 -11.16 21.48 0.92
C GLU A 58 -12.44 21.84 0.15
N GLY A 59 -12.92 20.93 -0.70
CA GLY A 59 -14.11 21.13 -1.53
C GLY A 59 -15.44 20.74 -0.87
N GLY A 60 -15.43 20.24 0.37
CA GLY A 60 -16.64 19.75 1.06
C GLY A 60 -17.31 18.55 0.39
N ASN A 61 -16.53 17.69 -0.28
CA ASN A 61 -17.04 16.49 -0.96
C ASN A 61 -16.82 15.25 -0.10
N ASP A 62 -17.75 15.00 0.81
CA ASP A 62 -17.71 13.87 1.75
C ASP A 62 -17.65 12.50 1.05
N THR A 63 -18.23 12.40 -0.15
CA THR A 63 -18.19 11.14 -0.92
C THR A 63 -16.78 10.84 -1.41
N ALA A 64 -16.08 11.85 -1.93
CA ALA A 64 -14.69 11.71 -2.37
C ALA A 64 -13.77 11.40 -1.18
N VAL A 65 -13.96 12.09 -0.04
CA VAL A 65 -13.22 11.82 1.20
C VAL A 65 -13.42 10.39 1.65
N CYS A 66 -14.66 9.90 1.69
CA CYS A 66 -14.98 8.54 2.11
C CYS A 66 -14.31 7.49 1.21
N ILE A 67 -14.48 7.58 -0.10
CA ILE A 67 -13.92 6.60 -1.06
C ILE A 67 -12.39 6.61 -1.02
N ALA A 68 -11.78 7.80 -1.06
CA ALA A 68 -10.33 7.93 -1.07
C ALA A 68 -9.70 7.51 0.26
N SER A 69 -10.35 7.80 1.40
CA SER A 69 -9.90 7.36 2.72
C SER A 69 -10.00 5.85 2.87
N CYS A 70 -11.08 5.22 2.38
CA CYS A 70 -11.18 3.75 2.34
C CYS A 70 -10.02 3.13 1.54
N GLY A 71 -9.68 3.71 0.39
CA GLY A 71 -8.51 3.31 -0.38
C GLY A 71 -7.22 3.49 0.42
N PHE A 72 -7.01 4.64 1.05
CA PHE A 72 -5.81 4.90 1.85
C PHE A 72 -5.68 3.92 3.04
N LEU A 73 -6.79 3.64 3.73
CA LEU A 73 -6.84 2.70 4.85
C LEU A 73 -6.55 1.27 4.41
N PHE A 74 -6.96 0.86 3.21
CA PHE A 74 -6.56 -0.43 2.63
C PHE A 74 -5.03 -0.54 2.57
N PHE A 75 -4.33 0.49 2.08
CA PHE A 75 -2.88 0.47 2.04
C PHE A 75 -2.28 0.41 3.45
N SER A 76 -2.73 1.30 4.34
CA SER A 76 -2.19 1.46 5.70
C SER A 76 -2.41 0.22 6.57
N HIS A 77 -3.62 -0.33 6.59
CA HIS A 77 -4.03 -1.35 7.54
C HIS A 77 -3.95 -2.77 7.00
N LEU A 78 -3.96 -2.98 5.68
CA LEU A 78 -3.96 -4.32 5.10
C LEU A 78 -2.78 -4.57 4.18
N LEU A 79 -2.61 -3.74 3.15
CA LEU A 79 -1.63 -4.00 2.09
C LEU A 79 -0.22 -4.09 2.67
N TRP A 80 0.25 -3.08 3.42
CA TRP A 80 1.65 -3.09 3.87
C TRP A 80 1.95 -4.19 4.89
N LEU A 81 1.00 -4.52 5.77
CA LEU A 81 1.15 -5.62 6.73
C LEU A 81 1.30 -6.98 6.04
N THR A 82 0.70 -7.14 4.85
CA THR A 82 0.77 -8.37 4.07
C THR A 82 1.92 -8.35 3.06
N TRP A 83 2.07 -7.25 2.33
CA TRP A 83 2.96 -7.12 1.17
C TRP A 83 4.43 -7.04 1.56
N VAL A 84 4.76 -6.35 2.65
CA VAL A 84 6.15 -6.24 3.12
C VAL A 84 6.75 -7.62 3.43
N PRO A 85 6.14 -8.46 4.28
CA PRO A 85 6.70 -9.79 4.54
C PRO A 85 6.64 -10.70 3.31
N VAL A 86 5.66 -10.56 2.41
CA VAL A 86 5.67 -11.25 1.10
C VAL A 86 6.91 -10.88 0.28
N ALA A 87 7.24 -9.59 0.19
CA ALA A 87 8.42 -9.14 -0.55
C ALA A 87 9.72 -9.72 0.03
N VAL A 88 9.83 -9.78 1.36
CA VAL A 88 10.97 -10.44 2.05
C VAL A 88 10.98 -11.95 1.76
N TRP A 89 9.83 -12.62 1.82
CA TRP A 89 9.68 -14.04 1.56
C TRP A 89 10.14 -14.45 0.15
N MET A 90 9.91 -13.58 -0.84
CA MET A 90 10.29 -13.83 -2.24
C MET A 90 11.80 -13.88 -2.44
N VAL A 91 12.58 -13.10 -1.67
CA VAL A 91 14.04 -13.01 -1.79
C VAL A 91 14.80 -13.88 -0.79
N GLU A 92 14.15 -14.34 0.29
CA GLU A 92 14.81 -15.16 1.32
C GLU A 92 15.22 -16.55 0.78
N PRO A 93 16.52 -16.90 0.85
CA PRO A 93 17.00 -18.21 0.41
C PRO A 93 16.82 -19.33 1.46
N GLU A 94 16.85 -19.02 2.76
CA GLU A 94 16.86 -20.04 3.81
C GLU A 94 15.46 -20.58 4.11
N PRO A 95 15.20 -21.89 3.94
CA PRO A 95 13.86 -22.47 4.12
C PRO A 95 13.26 -22.24 5.51
N ALA A 96 14.08 -22.31 6.56
CA ALA A 96 13.61 -22.08 7.94
C ALA A 96 13.11 -20.65 8.14
N ARG A 97 13.87 -19.65 7.69
CA ARG A 97 13.47 -18.23 7.76
C ARG A 97 12.26 -17.96 6.87
N LYS A 98 12.23 -18.54 5.68
CA LYS A 98 11.11 -18.43 4.73
C LYS A 98 9.80 -18.94 5.34
N ARG A 99 9.84 -20.02 6.13
CA ARG A 99 8.67 -20.50 6.87
C ARG A 99 8.19 -19.50 7.92
N VAL A 100 9.11 -18.92 8.71
CA VAL A 100 8.78 -17.90 9.71
C VAL A 100 8.15 -16.68 9.05
N ILE A 101 8.73 -16.17 7.97
CA ILE A 101 8.20 -15.01 7.22
C ILE A 101 6.82 -15.33 6.63
N GLY A 102 6.60 -16.56 6.16
CA GLY A 102 5.29 -17.01 5.67
C GLY A 102 4.22 -16.98 6.77
N ILE A 103 4.56 -17.41 7.98
CA ILE A 103 3.66 -17.32 9.15
C ILE A 103 3.40 -15.85 9.51
N MET A 104 4.44 -15.01 9.55
CA MET A 104 4.28 -13.57 9.81
C MET A 104 3.40 -12.88 8.77
N THR A 105 3.52 -13.28 7.50
CA THR A 105 2.64 -12.80 6.42
C THR A 105 1.19 -13.16 6.69
N ALA A 106 0.91 -14.41 7.08
CA ALA A 106 -0.44 -14.84 7.40
C ALA A 106 -1.01 -14.08 8.60
N ILE A 107 -0.22 -13.88 9.66
CA ILE A 107 -0.61 -13.09 10.83
C ILE A 107 -0.90 -11.64 10.44
N GLY A 108 -0.02 -11.01 9.65
CA GLY A 108 -0.19 -9.64 9.17
C GLY A 108 -1.45 -9.48 8.30
N CYS A 109 -1.74 -10.47 7.45
CA CYS A 109 -2.95 -10.51 6.63
C CYS A 109 -4.22 -10.65 7.49
N VAL A 110 -4.23 -11.59 8.43
CA VAL A 110 -5.37 -11.80 9.34
C VAL A 110 -5.62 -10.57 10.21
N TYR A 111 -4.57 -10.02 10.82
CA TYR A 111 -4.67 -8.81 11.62
C TYR A 111 -5.13 -7.62 10.77
N GLY A 112 -4.54 -7.43 9.59
CA GLY A 112 -4.93 -6.36 8.68
C GLY A 112 -6.39 -6.47 8.23
N LEU A 113 -6.88 -7.69 7.94
CA LEU A 113 -8.29 -7.93 7.61
C LEU A 113 -9.20 -7.65 8.80
N SER A 114 -8.78 -8.01 10.01
CA SER A 114 -9.56 -7.77 11.23
C SER A 114 -9.76 -6.28 11.53
N VAL A 115 -8.88 -5.42 11.03
CA VAL A 115 -8.97 -3.96 11.16
C VAL A 115 -9.65 -3.33 9.95
N PHE A 116 -9.24 -3.73 8.74
CA PHE A 116 -9.73 -3.13 7.50
C PHE A 116 -11.20 -3.47 7.23
N LEU A 117 -11.63 -4.73 7.41
CA LEU A 117 -13.01 -5.12 7.10
C LEU A 117 -14.04 -4.37 7.94
N PRO A 118 -13.90 -4.25 9.28
CA PRO A 118 -14.82 -3.43 10.07
C PRO A 118 -14.82 -1.97 9.65
N SER A 119 -13.65 -1.36 9.38
CA SER A 119 -13.57 0.04 8.92
C SER A 119 -14.29 0.28 7.58
N PHE A 120 -14.41 -0.75 6.74
CA PHE A 120 -15.09 -0.68 5.45
C PHE A 120 -16.59 -0.97 5.55
N LEU A 121 -16.99 -1.89 6.44
CA LEU A 121 -18.37 -2.38 6.56
C LEU A 121 -19.21 -1.62 7.59
N ILE A 122 -18.58 -1.07 8.62
CA ILE A 122 -19.25 -0.42 9.76
C ILE A 122 -18.88 1.06 9.72
N ARG A 123 -19.90 1.90 9.50
CA ARG A 123 -19.74 3.34 9.26
C ARG A 123 -19.21 4.12 10.47
N ASP A 124 -19.27 3.55 11.68
CA ASP A 124 -18.92 4.19 12.96
C ASP A 124 -17.82 3.42 13.74
N TRP A 125 -16.99 2.63 13.05
CA TRP A 125 -16.02 1.76 13.71
C TRP A 125 -14.77 2.48 14.26
N LEU A 126 -14.48 3.69 13.77
CA LEU A 126 -13.37 4.55 14.17
C LEU A 126 -13.78 6.02 14.22
#